data_AF-A0A920SMB1-F1
#
_entry.id   AF-A0A920SMB1-F1
#
_cell.length_a   1.000
_cell.length_b   1.000
_cell.length_c   1.000
_cell.angle_alpha   90.00
_cell.angle_beta   90.00
_cell.angle_gamma   90.00
#
_symmetry.space_group_name_H-M   'P 1'
#
loop_
_entity.id
_entity.type
_entity.pdbx_description
1 polymer ?
#
loop_
_entity_poly.entity_id
_entity_poly.type
_entity_poly.pdbx_seq_one_letter_code
_entity_poly.pdbx_strand_id
1 'polypeptide(L)'
;MREVCFNLAVDLDPRVTTYTWRSPPIVVRNAVIVGSQAMAPNRNWQTAPPGYVRAFDTNSGELLWRFSPIPGPGDPAIETWADSSWAYSGNGNVWTMMSADEELGHVYLPLKTTTNDWYGGHRLGDNLYGESVAAVDVETGERVWHYQMTRHGLWDYDPPAAPNVLDVVVDGRPRKVVAQVTKQAFVFAFDRQTGEPIWPIEDRAVPPSEVPGEVAAETQPFPTHPAPFDLQGLSIDDLVDFTPELRTEAEAIVSEFVYGEMYTPPTLLDDSPGGTKGTILMPGWVGGANWGGAAVDPETGVLYVPSVTSPSVTALVPPTDPDSSDFNYVRGLPREVPMPSGLPLLKPPYGRITAIDMNTGEHLWMQPNGPGPRTHPTIAELDLPWLGQRGRAAPLLTKTLLFLGEGTEAALSILPIAGGKFFRAWQKETGEVLWEIELAAGTSGAPMTYMANGRQFIVVAIGDEETPSQLVALALGR
;
A
#
# COMPACT_ATOMS: atom_id res chain seq x y z
N MET A 1 1.89 30.96 22.50
CA MET A 1 1.41 30.09 21.40
C MET A 1 -0.08 30.34 21.27
N ARG A 2 -0.58 30.58 20.05
CA ARG A 2 -2.03 30.62 19.77
C ARG A 2 -2.43 29.20 19.38
N GLU A 3 -3.42 28.64 20.04
CA GLU A 3 -4.03 27.37 19.64
C GLU A 3 -5.06 27.66 18.55
N VAL A 4 -5.04 26.86 17.49
CA VAL A 4 -6.01 26.90 16.38
C VAL A 4 -6.67 25.53 16.34
N CYS A 5 -8.00 25.51 16.39
CA CYS A 5 -8.79 24.28 16.38
C CYS A 5 -9.38 24.05 15.00
N PHE A 6 -9.16 22.85 14.44
CA PHE A 6 -9.74 22.42 13.17
C PHE A 6 -10.96 21.55 13.44
N ASN A 7 -12.16 21.99 13.03
CA ASN A 7 -13.37 21.20 13.19
C ASN A 7 -13.50 20.16 12.06
N LEU A 8 -13.03 18.93 12.31
CA LEU A 8 -13.12 17.84 11.33
C LEU A 8 -14.56 17.39 11.02
N ALA A 9 -15.55 17.80 11.82
CA ALA A 9 -16.96 17.48 11.61
C ALA A 9 -17.70 18.50 10.73
N VAL A 10 -17.00 19.50 10.19
CA VAL A 10 -17.60 20.45 9.25
C VAL A 10 -17.83 19.80 7.87
N ASP A 11 -18.97 20.10 7.25
CA ASP A 11 -19.32 19.66 5.89
C ASP A 11 -19.12 18.13 5.69
N LEU A 12 -19.56 17.35 6.67
CA LEU A 12 -19.67 15.90 6.56
C LEU A 12 -20.82 15.52 5.62
N ASP A 13 -20.67 14.38 4.95
CA ASP A 13 -21.82 13.74 4.30
C ASP A 13 -22.86 13.39 5.38
N PRO A 14 -24.16 13.64 5.16
CA PRO A 14 -25.20 13.41 6.15
C PRO A 14 -25.33 11.94 6.60
N ARG A 15 -24.78 10.99 5.83
CA ARG A 15 -24.75 9.57 6.19
C ARG A 15 -23.69 9.26 7.24
N VAL A 16 -22.72 10.15 7.47
CA VAL A 16 -21.63 9.95 8.41
C VAL A 16 -22.15 9.99 9.85
N THR A 17 -22.06 8.86 10.53
CA THR A 17 -22.39 8.74 11.97
C THR A 17 -21.15 8.69 12.84
N THR A 18 -20.02 8.22 12.29
CA THR A 18 -18.71 8.20 12.95
C THR A 18 -17.63 8.63 11.96
N TYR A 19 -16.69 9.46 12.40
CA TYR A 19 -15.54 9.89 11.62
C TYR A 19 -14.24 9.56 12.36
N THR A 20 -13.26 8.98 11.65
CA THR A 20 -11.95 8.66 12.22
C THR A 20 -10.81 9.07 11.29
N TRP A 21 -9.72 9.55 11.89
CA TRP A 21 -8.47 9.91 11.22
C TRP A 21 -7.29 9.46 12.07
N ARG A 22 -6.31 8.76 11.45
CA ARG A 22 -5.14 8.20 12.15
C ARG A 22 -3.79 8.58 11.52
N SER A 23 -3.76 9.10 10.30
CA SER A 23 -2.53 9.50 9.62
C SER A 23 -2.15 10.95 9.96
N PRO A 24 -0.88 11.36 9.78
CA PRO A 24 -0.52 12.75 10.00
C PRO A 24 -1.16 13.67 8.93
N PRO A 25 -1.62 14.88 9.29
CA PRO A 25 -1.97 15.89 8.30
C PRO A 25 -0.72 16.34 7.52
N ILE A 26 -0.92 16.93 6.34
CA ILE A 26 0.13 17.70 5.65
C ILE A 26 -0.16 19.19 5.78
N VAL A 27 0.87 19.98 6.01
CA VAL A 27 0.78 21.45 6.01
C VAL A 27 1.52 21.96 4.78
N VAL A 28 0.82 22.70 3.93
CA VAL A 28 1.35 23.25 2.68
C VAL A 28 0.85 24.68 2.55
N ARG A 29 1.76 25.65 2.41
CA ARG A 29 1.43 27.09 2.46
C ARG A 29 0.60 27.42 3.71
N ASN A 30 -0.60 27.97 3.54
CA ASN A 30 -1.53 28.32 4.62
C ASN A 30 -2.61 27.25 4.87
N ALA A 31 -2.48 26.04 4.31
CA ALA A 31 -3.47 24.97 4.45
C ALA A 31 -2.96 23.81 5.30
N VAL A 32 -3.77 23.36 6.27
CA VAL A 32 -3.67 22.06 6.92
C VAL A 32 -4.64 21.10 6.24
N ILE A 33 -4.11 20.03 5.64
CA ILE A 33 -4.89 19.10 4.83
C ILE A 33 -4.96 17.74 5.51
N VAL A 34 -6.18 17.20 5.58
CA VAL A 34 -6.50 15.94 6.23
C VAL A 34 -7.31 15.05 5.29
N GLY A 35 -6.98 13.78 5.26
CA GLY A 35 -7.80 12.75 4.64
C GLY A 35 -8.86 12.20 5.61
N SER A 36 -9.28 10.96 5.37
CA SER A 36 -10.22 10.21 6.20
C SER A 36 -9.89 8.71 6.13
N GLN A 37 -10.29 7.89 7.11
CA GLN A 37 -9.98 6.45 7.09
C GLN A 37 -11.21 5.54 7.17
N ALA A 38 -11.93 5.58 8.28
CA ALA A 38 -13.15 4.81 8.47
C ALA A 38 -14.29 5.75 8.82
N MET A 39 -15.37 5.62 8.06
CA MET A 39 -16.61 6.35 8.22
C MET A 39 -17.72 5.31 8.39
N ALA A 40 -18.70 5.58 9.24
CA ALA A 40 -19.89 4.73 9.38
C ALA A 40 -21.09 5.43 8.68
N PRO A 41 -21.91 4.74 7.86
CA PRO A 41 -21.79 3.32 7.49
C PRO A 41 -20.49 3.02 6.74
N ASN A 42 -19.86 1.87 7.03
CA ASN A 42 -18.51 1.55 6.55
C ASN A 42 -18.54 0.81 5.21
N ARG A 43 -17.37 0.31 4.76
CA ARG A 43 -17.21 -0.44 3.49
C ARG A 43 -18.10 -1.69 3.32
N ASN A 44 -18.83 -2.10 4.35
CA ASN A 44 -19.80 -3.18 4.25
C ASN A 44 -21.18 -2.71 3.76
N TRP A 45 -21.39 -1.42 3.54
CA TRP A 45 -22.65 -0.87 3.05
C TRP A 45 -22.45 -0.17 1.72
N GLN A 46 -23.30 -0.46 0.73
CA GLN A 46 -23.32 0.22 -0.57
C GLN A 46 -23.41 1.73 -0.39
N THR A 47 -24.13 2.16 0.65
CA THR A 47 -24.37 3.58 0.99
C THR A 47 -23.25 4.24 1.79
N ALA A 48 -22.06 3.62 1.90
CA ALA A 48 -20.90 4.23 2.56
C ALA A 48 -20.69 5.68 2.09
N PRO A 49 -20.34 6.61 2.99
CA PRO A 49 -20.16 8.01 2.62
C PRO A 49 -18.84 8.21 1.84
N PRO A 50 -18.72 9.28 1.02
CA PRO A 50 -17.50 9.64 0.34
C PRO A 50 -16.37 9.99 1.32
N GLY A 51 -15.17 9.57 0.96
CA GLY A 51 -13.94 9.76 1.70
C GLY A 51 -13.33 11.15 1.54
N TYR A 52 -14.07 12.20 1.89
CA TYR A 52 -13.65 13.58 1.66
C TYR A 52 -12.25 13.90 2.21
N VAL A 53 -11.49 14.66 1.43
CA VAL A 53 -10.24 15.33 1.84
C VAL A 53 -10.56 16.79 2.09
N ARG A 54 -10.07 17.36 3.18
CA ARG A 54 -10.38 18.74 3.59
C ARG A 54 -9.11 19.53 3.84
N ALA A 55 -9.15 20.81 3.47
CA ALA A 55 -8.14 21.78 3.86
C ALA A 55 -8.72 22.84 4.78
N PHE A 56 -7.92 23.23 5.77
CA PHE A 56 -8.26 24.26 6.74
C PHE A 56 -7.18 25.35 6.77
N ASP A 57 -7.56 26.60 6.99
CA ASP A 57 -6.60 27.69 7.15
C ASP A 57 -5.78 27.50 8.43
N THR A 58 -4.46 27.59 8.33
CA THR A 58 -3.53 27.39 9.45
C THR A 58 -3.69 28.42 10.58
N ASN A 59 -4.27 29.60 10.31
CA ASN A 59 -4.40 30.69 11.26
C ASN A 59 -5.79 30.78 11.91
N SER A 60 -6.84 30.55 11.12
CA SER A 60 -8.23 30.65 11.58
C SER A 60 -8.85 29.30 11.95
N GLY A 61 -8.40 28.21 11.33
CA GLY A 61 -9.00 26.89 11.45
C GLY A 61 -10.27 26.72 10.61
N GLU A 62 -10.61 27.70 9.76
CA GLU A 62 -11.77 27.65 8.88
C GLU A 62 -11.55 26.67 7.73
N LEU A 63 -12.62 25.99 7.30
CA LEU A 63 -12.60 25.14 6.12
C LEU A 63 -12.37 26.00 4.87
N LEU A 64 -11.29 25.72 4.14
CA LEU A 64 -10.98 26.37 2.87
C LEU A 64 -11.71 25.67 1.73
N TRP A 65 -11.53 24.35 1.62
CA TRP A 65 -12.14 23.55 0.57
C TRP A 65 -12.29 22.09 0.99
N ARG A 66 -13.09 21.37 0.20
CA ARG A 66 -13.31 19.92 0.31
C ARG A 66 -13.18 19.28 -1.07
N PHE A 67 -12.31 18.28 -1.18
CA PHE A 67 -12.21 17.41 -2.35
C PHE A 67 -13.04 16.15 -2.15
N SER A 68 -13.81 15.77 -3.17
CA SER A 68 -14.58 14.51 -3.21
C SER A 68 -13.89 13.48 -4.09
N PRO A 69 -13.56 12.28 -3.57
CA PRO A 69 -13.03 11.20 -4.38
C PRO A 69 -14.11 10.47 -5.20
N ILE A 70 -15.39 10.78 -4.95
CA ILE A 70 -16.53 10.26 -5.71
C ILE A 70 -17.05 11.40 -6.60
N PRO A 71 -17.25 11.15 -7.92
CA PRO A 71 -17.73 12.17 -8.84
C PRO A 71 -19.16 12.59 -8.48
N GLY A 72 -19.45 13.86 -8.70
CA GLY A 72 -20.79 14.43 -8.50
C GLY A 72 -21.46 14.80 -9.82
N PRO A 73 -22.69 15.33 -9.76
CA PRO A 73 -23.40 15.82 -10.95
C PRO A 73 -22.53 16.81 -11.76
N GLY A 74 -22.34 16.52 -13.05
CA GLY A 74 -21.55 17.36 -13.96
C GLY A 74 -20.07 17.00 -14.06
N ASP A 75 -19.56 16.09 -13.23
CA ASP A 75 -18.24 15.49 -13.45
C ASP A 75 -18.35 14.39 -14.52
N PRO A 76 -17.61 14.42 -15.65
CA PRO A 76 -17.69 13.39 -16.68
C PRO A 76 -17.33 11.98 -16.18
N ALA A 77 -16.61 11.85 -15.06
CA ALA A 77 -16.32 10.54 -14.48
C ALA A 77 -17.56 9.81 -13.96
N ILE A 78 -18.74 10.45 -13.84
CA ILE A 78 -19.98 9.72 -13.50
C ILE A 78 -20.30 8.61 -14.53
N GLU A 79 -19.84 8.76 -15.77
CA GLU A 79 -20.03 7.74 -16.82
C GLU A 79 -19.30 6.43 -16.54
N THR A 80 -18.31 6.43 -15.64
CA THR A 80 -17.61 5.20 -15.20
C THR A 80 -18.34 4.46 -14.08
N TRP A 81 -19.57 4.85 -13.77
CA TRP A 81 -20.37 4.29 -12.67
C TRP A 81 -21.76 3.94 -13.20
N ALA A 82 -21.95 2.66 -13.53
CA ALA A 82 -23.22 2.15 -14.00
C ALA A 82 -24.33 2.40 -12.98
N ASP A 83 -25.56 2.53 -13.48
CA ASP A 83 -26.78 2.70 -12.69
C ASP A 83 -26.74 3.88 -11.70
N SER A 84 -25.94 4.91 -12.01
CA SER A 84 -25.69 6.05 -11.13
C SER A 84 -25.18 5.64 -9.73
N SER A 85 -24.42 4.55 -9.67
CA SER A 85 -23.88 4.02 -8.41
C SER A 85 -23.00 5.01 -7.64
N TRP A 86 -22.41 6.00 -8.32
CA TRP A 86 -21.70 7.14 -7.70
C TRP A 86 -22.58 7.93 -6.71
N ALA A 87 -23.90 7.94 -6.88
CA ALA A 87 -24.81 8.74 -6.06
C ALA A 87 -25.01 8.16 -4.64
N TYR A 88 -24.77 6.86 -4.46
CA TYR A 88 -24.87 6.20 -3.16
C TYR A 88 -23.56 5.57 -2.70
N SER A 89 -22.65 5.21 -3.60
CA SER A 89 -21.35 4.64 -3.25
C SER A 89 -20.40 5.68 -2.64
N GLY A 90 -19.42 5.21 -1.88
CA GLY A 90 -18.47 6.05 -1.17
C GLY A 90 -17.08 5.46 -1.04
N ASN A 91 -16.41 5.76 0.08
CA ASN A 91 -14.97 5.57 0.27
C ASN A 91 -14.15 6.40 -0.74
N GLY A 92 -13.08 5.86 -1.34
CA GLY A 92 -12.10 6.65 -2.09
C GLY A 92 -11.23 7.56 -1.23
N ASN A 93 -11.26 7.37 0.10
CA ASN A 93 -10.55 8.23 1.05
C ASN A 93 -9.01 8.17 0.90
N VAL A 94 -8.34 9.26 1.27
CA VAL A 94 -6.91 9.22 1.59
C VAL A 94 -6.78 8.79 3.04
N TRP A 95 -6.50 7.51 3.31
CA TRP A 95 -6.27 7.04 4.70
C TRP A 95 -4.81 7.12 5.14
N THR A 96 -3.88 7.31 4.20
CA THR A 96 -2.44 7.33 4.42
C THR A 96 -1.90 8.76 4.43
N MET A 97 -0.60 8.92 4.18
CA MET A 97 0.10 10.19 4.06
C MET A 97 -0.04 10.77 2.64
N MET A 98 0.00 12.09 2.55
CA MET A 98 0.04 12.85 1.29
C MET A 98 1.44 13.41 1.06
N SER A 99 1.71 13.85 -0.17
CA SER A 99 2.87 14.69 -0.47
C SER A 99 2.43 15.95 -1.20
N ALA A 100 3.34 16.91 -1.37
CA ALA A 100 3.03 18.17 -2.04
C ALA A 100 4.25 18.73 -2.75
N ASP A 101 3.98 19.60 -3.72
CA ASP A 101 4.95 20.50 -4.33
C ASP A 101 4.52 21.94 -4.03
N GLU A 102 5.28 22.62 -3.18
CA GLU A 102 4.97 23.99 -2.76
C GLU A 102 5.17 25.01 -3.90
N GLU A 103 6.12 24.77 -4.81
CA GLU A 103 6.39 25.63 -5.97
C GLU A 103 5.20 25.62 -6.93
N LEU A 104 4.70 24.41 -7.25
CA LEU A 104 3.51 24.26 -8.10
C LEU A 104 2.21 24.60 -7.37
N GLY A 105 2.17 24.45 -6.04
CA GLY A 105 0.92 24.54 -5.27
C GLY A 105 0.07 23.29 -5.43
N HIS A 106 0.68 22.14 -5.70
CA HIS A 106 -0.01 20.87 -5.86
C HIS A 106 0.09 20.02 -4.60
N VAL A 107 -0.98 19.32 -4.28
CA VAL A 107 -1.01 18.27 -3.25
C VAL A 107 -1.40 16.96 -3.91
N TYR A 108 -0.62 15.92 -3.69
CA TYR A 108 -0.81 14.61 -4.30
C TYR A 108 -1.53 13.68 -3.32
N LEU A 109 -2.69 13.21 -3.74
CA LEU A 109 -3.65 12.43 -2.96
C LEU A 109 -3.62 10.97 -3.43
N PRO A 110 -3.12 10.02 -2.62
CA PRO A 110 -3.30 8.60 -2.87
C PRO A 110 -4.72 8.18 -2.45
N LEU A 111 -5.61 8.05 -3.43
CA LEU A 111 -7.03 7.71 -3.24
C LEU A 111 -7.21 6.19 -3.18
N LYS A 112 -7.85 5.71 -2.12
CA LYS A 112 -8.06 4.28 -1.91
C LYS A 112 -9.18 3.70 -2.77
N THR A 113 -9.44 2.40 -2.64
CA THR A 113 -10.56 1.74 -3.32
C THR A 113 -11.95 2.23 -2.85
N THR A 114 -12.92 2.16 -3.75
CA THR A 114 -14.32 2.52 -3.50
C THR A 114 -15.08 1.36 -2.87
N THR A 115 -16.13 1.66 -2.10
CA THR A 115 -16.91 0.62 -1.43
C THR A 115 -17.59 -0.30 -2.45
N ASN A 116 -17.51 -1.64 -2.36
CA ASN A 116 -16.77 -2.48 -1.41
C ASN A 116 -15.40 -2.91 -1.98
N ASP A 117 -14.39 -3.13 -1.14
CA ASP A 117 -13.02 -3.42 -1.57
C ASP A 117 -12.83 -4.77 -2.32
N TRP A 118 -13.82 -5.69 -2.27
CA TRP A 118 -13.72 -7.08 -2.74
C TRP A 118 -14.81 -7.50 -3.72
N TYR A 119 -15.90 -6.74 -3.79
CA TYR A 119 -17.07 -7.00 -4.63
C TYR A 119 -17.64 -5.66 -5.13
N GLY A 120 -17.56 -5.45 -6.43
CA GLY A 120 -18.02 -4.30 -7.18
C GLY A 120 -19.39 -4.46 -7.86
N GLY A 121 -20.12 -5.57 -7.65
CA GLY A 121 -21.39 -5.82 -8.35
C GLY A 121 -22.52 -4.81 -8.15
N HIS A 122 -22.39 -3.87 -7.20
CA HIS A 122 -23.31 -2.72 -7.00
C HIS A 122 -22.69 -1.38 -7.42
N ARG A 123 -21.55 -1.42 -8.10
CA ARG A 123 -20.85 -0.26 -8.66
C ARG A 123 -20.11 -0.67 -9.93
N LEU A 124 -20.82 -1.23 -10.89
CA LEU A 124 -20.19 -1.67 -12.14
C LEU A 124 -19.55 -0.46 -12.88
N GLY A 125 -18.44 -0.73 -13.57
CA GLY A 125 -17.62 0.29 -14.26
C GLY A 125 -16.31 0.58 -13.55
N ASP A 126 -15.46 1.43 -14.16
CA ASP A 126 -14.09 1.67 -13.66
C ASP A 126 -14.05 2.37 -12.29
N ASN A 127 -15.13 3.03 -11.89
CA ASN A 127 -15.28 3.69 -10.60
C ASN A 127 -14.26 4.80 -10.30
N LEU A 128 -14.01 5.68 -11.26
CA LEU A 128 -13.19 6.88 -11.02
C LEU A 128 -13.78 7.71 -9.87
N TYR A 129 -13.00 8.17 -8.89
CA TYR A 129 -11.53 8.26 -8.84
C TYR A 129 -10.89 7.25 -7.86
N GLY A 130 -11.52 6.09 -7.64
CA GLY A 130 -10.96 5.05 -6.79
C GLY A 130 -9.58 4.57 -7.26
N GLU A 131 -8.73 4.15 -6.33
CA GLU A 131 -7.37 3.61 -6.59
C GLU A 131 -6.54 4.45 -7.55
N SER A 132 -6.61 5.76 -7.34
CA SER A 132 -5.95 6.76 -8.17
C SER A 132 -4.91 7.54 -7.36
N VAL A 133 -3.94 8.12 -8.05
CA VAL A 133 -3.25 9.31 -7.55
C VAL A 133 -3.89 10.53 -8.19
N ALA A 134 -4.23 11.54 -7.39
CA ALA A 134 -4.78 12.79 -7.88
C ALA A 134 -3.92 13.97 -7.41
N ALA A 135 -3.64 14.92 -8.28
CA ALA A 135 -3.12 16.22 -7.89
C ALA A 135 -4.26 17.21 -7.75
N VAL A 136 -4.29 17.92 -6.62
CA VAL A 136 -5.21 19.03 -6.39
C VAL A 136 -4.44 20.33 -6.15
N ASP A 137 -5.02 21.44 -6.58
CA ASP A 137 -4.52 22.76 -6.24
C ASP A 137 -4.72 23.04 -4.74
N VAL A 138 -3.67 23.52 -4.07
CA VAL A 138 -3.64 23.69 -2.61
C VAL A 138 -4.58 24.81 -2.13
N GLU A 139 -4.88 25.80 -2.97
CA GLU A 139 -5.69 26.97 -2.59
C GLU A 139 -7.18 26.72 -2.80
N THR A 140 -7.53 25.94 -3.81
CA THR A 140 -8.93 25.73 -4.26
C THR A 140 -9.45 24.33 -4.01
N GLY A 141 -8.56 23.33 -3.90
CA GLY A 141 -8.93 21.91 -3.86
C GLY A 141 -9.40 21.35 -5.21
N GLU A 142 -9.32 22.13 -6.29
CA GLU A 142 -9.68 21.67 -7.62
C GLU A 142 -8.69 20.62 -8.14
N ARG A 143 -9.20 19.57 -8.78
CA ARG A 143 -8.39 18.51 -9.38
C ARG A 143 -7.65 19.07 -10.59
N VAL A 144 -6.32 19.06 -10.54
CA VAL A 144 -5.45 19.42 -11.66
C VAL A 144 -5.35 18.25 -12.63
N TRP A 145 -5.01 17.07 -12.12
CA TRP A 145 -4.93 15.83 -12.88
C TRP A 145 -5.15 14.63 -11.96
N HIS A 146 -5.42 13.46 -12.56
CA HIS A 146 -5.42 12.19 -11.84
C HIS A 146 -4.97 11.06 -12.76
N TYR A 147 -4.56 9.94 -12.18
CA TYR A 147 -4.35 8.68 -12.89
C TYR A 147 -4.87 7.52 -12.05
N GLN A 148 -5.73 6.68 -12.63
CA GLN A 148 -6.27 5.49 -11.98
C GLN A 148 -5.35 4.28 -12.21
N MET A 149 -4.84 3.71 -11.12
CA MET A 149 -3.87 2.60 -11.14
C MET A 149 -4.54 1.22 -11.06
N THR A 150 -5.78 1.16 -10.58
CA THR A 150 -6.63 -0.04 -10.62
C THR A 150 -8.04 0.38 -11.05
N ARG A 151 -8.53 -0.19 -12.13
CA ARG A 151 -9.92 -0.03 -12.58
C ARG A 151 -10.80 -1.04 -11.87
N HIS A 152 -11.99 -0.63 -11.43
CA HIS A 152 -12.97 -1.52 -10.80
C HIS A 152 -12.35 -2.43 -9.72
N GLY A 153 -11.84 -1.84 -8.65
CA GLY A 153 -11.07 -2.55 -7.62
C GLY A 153 -11.79 -3.73 -6.96
N LEU A 154 -11.10 -4.88 -6.84
CA LEU A 154 -11.60 -6.09 -6.16
C LEU A 154 -10.58 -6.72 -5.19
N TRP A 155 -9.46 -6.03 -4.94
CA TRP A 155 -8.26 -6.62 -4.31
C TRP A 155 -7.71 -5.84 -3.12
N ASP A 156 -8.34 -4.71 -2.73
CA ASP A 156 -7.78 -3.76 -1.76
C ASP A 156 -6.38 -3.27 -2.19
N TYR A 157 -6.19 -2.96 -3.47
CA TYR A 157 -4.93 -2.42 -4.01
C TYR A 157 -4.82 -0.90 -3.87
N ASP A 158 -5.21 -0.41 -2.70
CA ASP A 158 -5.02 0.97 -2.27
C ASP A 158 -3.56 1.44 -2.48
N PRO A 159 -3.32 2.65 -3.01
CA PRO A 159 -2.01 3.30 -2.91
C PRO A 159 -1.70 3.56 -1.41
N PRO A 160 -0.69 2.90 -0.82
CA PRO A 160 -0.63 2.76 0.63
C PRO A 160 0.24 3.81 1.32
N ALA A 161 0.94 4.66 0.56
CA ALA A 161 1.92 5.61 1.07
C ALA A 161 1.88 6.93 0.30
N ALA A 162 2.50 7.97 0.85
CA ALA A 162 2.67 9.24 0.17
C ALA A 162 3.41 9.04 -1.17
N PRO A 163 2.93 9.65 -2.27
CA PRO A 163 3.69 9.71 -3.51
C PRO A 163 5.04 10.41 -3.30
N ASN A 164 6.14 9.87 -3.82
CA ASN A 164 7.47 10.46 -3.68
C ASN A 164 7.65 11.57 -4.73
N VAL A 165 8.00 12.78 -4.31
CA VAL A 165 8.29 13.90 -5.21
C VAL A 165 9.79 14.02 -5.40
N LEU A 166 10.26 13.96 -6.64
CA LEU A 166 11.69 13.96 -6.97
C LEU A 166 11.99 14.54 -8.35
N ASP A 167 13.22 14.96 -8.57
CA ASP A 167 13.73 15.41 -9.86
C ASP A 167 14.71 14.37 -10.40
N VAL A 168 14.58 13.99 -11.67
CA VAL A 168 15.41 12.96 -12.33
C VAL A 168 15.76 13.38 -13.75
N VAL A 169 16.67 12.64 -14.39
CA VAL A 169 17.05 12.83 -15.79
C VAL A 169 16.70 11.56 -16.57
N VAL A 170 15.59 11.59 -17.32
CA VAL A 170 15.14 10.47 -18.16
C VAL A 170 15.44 10.79 -19.62
N ASP A 171 16.12 9.88 -20.32
CA ASP A 171 16.56 10.07 -21.71
C ASP A 171 17.35 11.38 -21.94
N GLY A 172 18.18 11.75 -20.96
CA GLY A 172 18.98 12.98 -20.98
C GLY A 172 18.19 14.27 -20.75
N ARG A 173 16.90 14.18 -20.37
CA ARG A 173 16.04 15.33 -20.11
C ARG A 173 15.67 15.42 -18.62
N PRO A 174 15.83 16.60 -17.98
CA PRO A 174 15.31 16.81 -16.64
C PRO A 174 13.78 16.61 -16.60
N ARG A 175 13.29 15.84 -15.63
CA ARG A 175 11.88 15.59 -15.38
C ARG A 175 11.58 15.80 -13.90
N LYS A 176 10.49 16.51 -13.61
CA LYS A 176 9.94 16.70 -12.27
C LYS A 176 8.88 15.63 -12.04
N VAL A 177 9.15 14.67 -11.17
CA VAL A 177 8.40 13.42 -11.06
C VAL A 177 7.65 13.33 -9.74
N VAL A 178 6.47 12.71 -9.79
CA VAL A 178 5.80 12.13 -8.65
C VAL A 178 5.69 10.62 -8.86
N ALA A 179 6.19 9.84 -7.90
CA ALA A 179 6.31 8.39 -7.98
C ALA A 179 5.54 7.68 -6.85
N GLN A 180 4.48 6.97 -7.21
CA GLN A 180 3.64 6.21 -6.29
C GLN A 180 4.10 4.76 -6.23
N VAL A 181 4.62 4.33 -5.07
CA VAL A 181 4.76 2.90 -4.75
C VAL A 181 3.38 2.34 -4.41
N THR A 182 3.06 1.14 -4.89
CA THR A 182 1.71 0.57 -4.74
C THR A 182 1.69 -0.80 -4.08
N LYS A 183 0.51 -1.22 -3.60
CA LYS A 183 0.32 -2.58 -3.07
C LYS A 183 0.55 -3.65 -4.15
N GLN A 184 0.30 -3.32 -5.42
CA GLN A 184 0.60 -4.17 -6.58
C GLN A 184 2.09 -4.45 -6.78
N ALA A 185 2.98 -3.81 -6.01
CA ALA A 185 4.43 -3.86 -6.21
C ALA A 185 4.93 -3.13 -7.48
N PHE A 186 4.15 -2.16 -7.95
CA PHE A 186 4.56 -1.24 -9.01
C PHE A 186 5.04 0.10 -8.44
N VAL A 187 5.88 0.78 -9.22
CA VAL A 187 6.07 2.23 -9.11
C VAL A 187 5.42 2.88 -10.31
N PHE A 188 4.34 3.62 -10.10
CA PHE A 188 3.77 4.48 -11.13
C PHE A 188 4.43 5.86 -11.04
N ALA A 189 5.01 6.34 -12.14
CA ALA A 189 5.73 7.61 -12.19
C ALA A 189 5.10 8.55 -13.20
N PHE A 190 4.80 9.78 -12.76
CA PHE A 190 4.16 10.80 -13.57
C PHE A 190 4.95 12.11 -13.53
N ASP A 191 4.87 12.89 -14.59
CA ASP A 191 5.20 14.31 -14.54
C ASP A 191 4.29 14.97 -13.51
N ARG A 192 4.90 15.56 -12.48
CA ARG A 192 4.15 15.99 -11.28
C ARG A 192 3.24 17.20 -11.55
N GLN A 193 3.49 17.95 -12.62
CA GLN A 193 2.64 19.07 -13.01
C GLN A 193 1.43 18.61 -13.81
N THR A 194 1.61 17.65 -14.71
CA THR A 194 0.62 17.31 -15.75
C THR A 194 -0.07 15.97 -15.56
N GLY A 195 0.52 15.05 -14.80
CA GLY A 195 0.05 13.67 -14.67
C GLY A 195 0.44 12.77 -15.85
N GLU A 196 1.19 13.28 -16.84
CA GLU A 196 1.66 12.47 -17.96
C GLU A 196 2.63 11.38 -17.47
N PRO A 197 2.48 10.11 -17.87
CA PRO A 197 3.41 9.04 -17.48
C PRO A 197 4.85 9.35 -17.89
N ILE A 198 5.80 9.07 -16.99
CA ILE A 198 7.24 9.19 -17.30
C ILE A 198 7.66 8.10 -18.29
N TRP A 199 7.19 6.89 -18.06
CA TRP A 199 7.34 5.74 -18.96
C TRP A 199 5.97 5.22 -19.41
N PRO A 200 5.90 4.49 -20.53
CA PRO A 200 4.64 3.92 -21.01
C PRO A 200 3.93 3.08 -19.94
N ILE A 201 2.61 3.19 -19.90
CA ILE A 201 1.73 2.31 -19.12
C ILE A 201 0.83 1.60 -20.12
N GLU A 202 0.85 0.28 -20.10
CA GLU A 202 0.13 -0.57 -21.04
C GLU A 202 -1.15 -1.09 -20.40
N ASP A 203 -2.25 -1.04 -21.13
CA ASP A 203 -3.47 -1.74 -20.75
C ASP A 203 -3.36 -3.21 -21.16
N ARG A 204 -3.32 -4.11 -20.18
CA ARG A 204 -3.22 -5.55 -20.41
C ARG A 204 -4.51 -6.22 -19.96
N ALA A 205 -4.94 -7.21 -20.75
CA ALA A 205 -6.07 -8.05 -20.40
C ALA A 205 -5.83 -8.77 -19.06
N VAL A 206 -6.88 -8.90 -18.25
CA VAL A 206 -6.85 -9.60 -16.97
C VAL A 206 -8.04 -10.57 -16.87
N PRO A 207 -8.03 -11.54 -15.93
CA PRO A 207 -9.09 -12.54 -15.86
C PRO A 207 -10.44 -11.91 -15.50
N PRO A 208 -11.54 -12.38 -16.11
CA PRO A 208 -12.89 -11.94 -15.75
C PRO A 208 -13.30 -12.50 -14.36
N SER A 209 -14.32 -11.90 -13.77
CA SER A 209 -14.97 -12.46 -12.57
C SER A 209 -16.03 -13.49 -12.96
N GLU A 210 -16.10 -14.59 -12.20
CA GLU A 210 -17.18 -15.58 -12.30
C GLU A 210 -18.27 -15.37 -11.24
N VAL A 211 -18.11 -14.38 -10.36
CA VAL A 211 -19.04 -14.09 -9.27
C VAL A 211 -20.34 -13.50 -9.84
N PRO A 212 -21.53 -14.04 -9.52
CA PRO A 212 -22.78 -13.52 -10.04
C PRO A 212 -22.99 -12.02 -9.77
N GLY A 213 -23.36 -11.30 -10.83
CA GLY A 213 -23.57 -9.85 -10.75
C GLY A 213 -22.30 -9.02 -10.66
N GLU A 214 -21.12 -9.63 -10.69
CA GLU A 214 -19.83 -8.93 -10.79
C GLU A 214 -19.39 -8.81 -12.25
N VAL A 215 -18.79 -7.67 -12.61
CA VAL A 215 -18.14 -7.47 -13.90
C VAL A 215 -16.79 -6.79 -13.67
N ALA A 216 -15.73 -7.60 -13.60
CA ALA A 216 -14.36 -7.09 -13.51
C ALA A 216 -13.97 -6.29 -14.76
N ALA A 217 -13.06 -5.32 -14.61
CA ALA A 217 -12.51 -4.58 -15.73
C ALA A 217 -11.77 -5.52 -16.69
N GLU A 218 -11.96 -5.35 -18.00
CA GLU A 218 -11.35 -6.21 -19.03
C GLU A 218 -9.82 -6.05 -19.09
N THR A 219 -9.31 -4.87 -18.74
CA THR A 219 -7.88 -4.56 -18.73
C THR A 219 -7.49 -3.74 -17.51
N GLN A 220 -6.24 -3.89 -17.09
CA GLN A 220 -5.63 -3.09 -16.03
C GLN A 220 -4.39 -2.35 -16.54
N PRO A 221 -4.01 -1.22 -15.94
CA PRO A 221 -2.78 -0.52 -16.29
C PRO A 221 -1.53 -1.22 -15.73
N PHE A 222 -0.52 -1.44 -16.58
CA PHE A 222 0.78 -2.01 -16.22
C PHE A 222 1.91 -1.06 -16.61
N PRO A 223 2.59 -0.40 -15.66
CA PRO A 223 3.72 0.44 -15.99
C PRO A 223 4.85 -0.43 -16.54
N THR A 224 5.47 0.03 -17.63
CA THR A 224 6.60 -0.68 -18.27
C THR A 224 7.90 -0.53 -17.48
N HIS A 225 8.04 0.59 -16.77
CA HIS A 225 9.17 0.88 -15.89
C HIS A 225 8.71 1.67 -14.66
N PRO A 226 9.42 1.52 -13.54
CA PRO A 226 10.38 0.45 -13.23
C PRO A 226 9.77 -0.96 -13.26
N ALA A 227 10.61 -2.00 -13.31
CA ALA A 227 10.14 -3.38 -13.13
C ALA A 227 9.50 -3.57 -11.73
N PRO A 228 8.56 -4.50 -11.55
CA PRO A 228 7.96 -4.78 -10.24
C PRO A 228 9.00 -5.04 -9.16
N PHE A 229 8.86 -4.42 -7.98
CA PHE A 229 9.82 -4.56 -6.88
C PHE A 229 9.51 -5.72 -5.93
N ASP A 230 8.47 -6.50 -6.23
CA ASP A 230 8.01 -7.69 -5.51
C ASP A 230 7.31 -8.64 -6.50
N LEU A 231 7.00 -9.85 -6.04
CA LEU A 231 6.28 -10.85 -6.80
C LEU A 231 4.84 -10.40 -7.13
N GLN A 232 4.43 -10.64 -8.37
CA GLN A 232 3.10 -10.35 -8.89
C GLN A 232 2.49 -11.62 -9.47
N GLY A 233 1.29 -11.99 -9.00
CA GLY A 233 0.67 -13.27 -9.32
C GLY A 233 1.30 -14.45 -8.59
N LEU A 234 0.75 -15.62 -8.86
CA LEU A 234 1.18 -16.89 -8.30
C LEU A 234 1.08 -17.96 -9.38
N SER A 235 2.14 -18.74 -9.53
CA SER A 235 2.16 -19.97 -10.32
C SER A 235 2.67 -21.15 -9.48
N ILE A 236 2.54 -22.35 -10.03
CA ILE A 236 3.10 -23.57 -9.45
C ILE A 236 4.63 -23.45 -9.30
N ASP A 237 5.33 -22.70 -10.15
CA ASP A 237 6.79 -22.55 -10.08
C ASP A 237 7.26 -21.67 -8.91
N ASP A 238 6.35 -20.86 -8.36
CA ASP A 238 6.62 -19.94 -7.24
C ASP A 238 6.51 -20.61 -5.86
N LEU A 239 5.95 -21.82 -5.79
CA LEU A 239 5.79 -22.54 -4.52
C LEU A 239 7.13 -22.97 -3.95
N VAL A 240 7.25 -22.87 -2.63
CA VAL A 240 8.43 -23.29 -1.87
C VAL A 240 8.84 -24.73 -2.21
N ASP A 241 10.14 -24.94 -2.41
CA ASP A 241 10.71 -26.20 -2.89
C ASP A 241 12.04 -26.55 -2.22
N PHE A 242 12.30 -26.04 -1.00
CA PHE A 242 13.51 -26.38 -0.23
C PHE A 242 13.67 -27.89 -0.02
N THR A 243 12.56 -28.62 0.09
CA THR A 243 12.53 -30.10 0.09
C THR A 243 11.35 -30.63 -0.76
N PRO A 244 11.42 -31.88 -1.25
CA PRO A 244 10.29 -32.50 -1.96
C PRO A 244 9.00 -32.58 -1.13
N GLU A 245 9.11 -32.75 0.18
CA GLU A 245 7.97 -32.82 1.11
C GLU A 245 7.28 -31.47 1.22
N LEU A 246 8.05 -30.40 1.42
CA LEU A 246 7.52 -29.02 1.43
C LEU A 246 6.84 -28.69 0.11
N ARG A 247 7.47 -29.09 -1.00
CA ARG A 247 6.91 -28.90 -2.34
C ARG A 247 5.57 -29.60 -2.50
N THR A 248 5.49 -30.86 -2.10
CA THR A 248 4.26 -31.67 -2.18
C THR A 248 3.15 -31.08 -1.31
N GLU A 249 3.49 -30.62 -0.10
CA GLU A 249 2.54 -29.97 0.80
C GLU A 249 2.04 -28.64 0.23
N ALA A 250 2.93 -27.83 -0.36
CA ALA A 250 2.58 -26.58 -1.01
C ALA A 250 1.63 -26.79 -2.21
N GLU A 251 1.90 -27.79 -3.05
CA GLU A 251 1.03 -28.17 -4.18
C GLU A 251 -0.35 -28.64 -3.69
N ALA A 252 -0.40 -29.43 -2.62
CA ALA A 252 -1.65 -29.83 -1.99
C ALA A 252 -2.44 -28.63 -1.46
N ILE A 253 -1.78 -27.68 -0.79
CA ILE A 253 -2.41 -26.45 -0.29
C ILE A 253 -3.04 -25.66 -1.45
N VAL A 254 -2.27 -25.32 -2.49
CA VAL A 254 -2.81 -24.47 -3.57
C VAL A 254 -3.90 -25.14 -4.39
N SER A 255 -3.97 -26.48 -4.41
CA SER A 255 -5.02 -27.21 -5.12
C SER A 255 -6.43 -26.94 -4.59
N GLU A 256 -6.56 -26.38 -3.38
CA GLU A 256 -7.84 -26.03 -2.76
C GLU A 256 -8.33 -24.61 -3.11
N PHE A 257 -7.54 -23.84 -3.88
CA PHE A 257 -7.80 -22.42 -4.14
C PHE A 257 -7.75 -22.10 -5.64
N VAL A 258 -8.39 -20.99 -6.01
CA VAL A 258 -8.10 -20.31 -7.29
C VAL A 258 -6.87 -19.43 -7.11
N TYR A 259 -5.98 -19.40 -8.09
CA TYR A 259 -4.81 -18.53 -8.11
C TYR A 259 -4.37 -18.30 -9.55
N GLY A 260 -3.55 -17.28 -9.79
CA GLY A 260 -3.07 -16.95 -11.12
C GLY A 260 -2.37 -15.61 -11.14
N GLU A 261 -2.52 -14.89 -12.24
CA GLU A 261 -1.99 -13.52 -12.37
C GLU A 261 -2.56 -12.56 -11.32
N MET A 262 -1.87 -11.44 -11.07
CA MET A 262 -2.12 -10.50 -9.95
C MET A 262 -3.57 -9.98 -9.85
N TYR A 263 -4.28 -9.89 -10.97
CA TYR A 263 -5.66 -9.43 -11.05
C TYR A 263 -6.68 -10.56 -11.19
N THR A 264 -6.33 -11.79 -10.79
CA THR A 264 -7.31 -12.87 -10.65
C THR A 264 -8.37 -12.45 -9.62
N PRO A 265 -9.67 -12.34 -9.99
CA PRO A 265 -10.69 -11.85 -9.07
C PRO A 265 -10.97 -12.79 -7.89
N PRO A 266 -11.50 -12.28 -6.77
CA PRO A 266 -12.05 -13.12 -5.71
C PRO A 266 -13.16 -14.07 -6.21
N THR A 267 -13.17 -15.30 -5.70
CA THR A 267 -14.24 -16.27 -5.95
C THR A 267 -15.20 -16.41 -4.76
N LEU A 268 -16.36 -17.02 -5.00
CA LEU A 268 -17.23 -17.48 -3.93
C LEU A 268 -16.56 -18.62 -3.15
N LEU A 269 -16.82 -18.68 -1.84
CA LEU A 269 -16.50 -19.88 -1.06
C LEU A 269 -17.40 -21.04 -1.49
N ASP A 270 -16.80 -22.17 -1.87
CA ASP A 270 -17.50 -23.41 -2.13
C ASP A 270 -16.89 -24.54 -1.29
N ASP A 271 -17.57 -24.86 -0.17
CA ASP A 271 -17.16 -25.93 0.75
C ASP A 271 -17.61 -27.33 0.28
N SER A 272 -18.20 -27.46 -0.92
CA SER A 272 -18.55 -28.78 -1.47
C SER A 272 -17.28 -29.57 -1.85
N PRO A 273 -17.35 -30.92 -1.94
CA PRO A 273 -16.19 -31.72 -2.33
C PRO A 273 -15.65 -31.32 -3.72
N GLY A 274 -14.42 -30.78 -3.75
CA GLY A 274 -13.79 -30.26 -4.97
C GLY A 274 -14.11 -28.79 -5.28
N GLY A 275 -14.86 -28.11 -4.41
CA GLY A 275 -15.07 -26.66 -4.46
C GLY A 275 -13.83 -25.87 -4.05
N THR A 276 -13.84 -24.56 -4.35
CA THR A 276 -12.73 -23.66 -4.03
C THR A 276 -12.91 -22.98 -2.68
N LYS A 277 -11.80 -22.86 -1.92
CA LYS A 277 -11.75 -22.14 -0.65
C LYS A 277 -11.59 -20.62 -0.81
N GLY A 278 -11.58 -20.11 -2.05
CA GLY A 278 -11.39 -18.71 -2.41
C GLY A 278 -10.23 -18.50 -3.38
N THR A 279 -9.90 -17.24 -3.64
CA THR A 279 -8.75 -16.85 -4.48
C THR A 279 -7.55 -16.50 -3.60
N ILE A 280 -6.37 -17.06 -3.88
CA ILE A 280 -5.10 -16.56 -3.35
C ILE A 280 -4.69 -15.34 -4.18
N LEU A 281 -4.67 -14.18 -3.53
CA LEU A 281 -4.20 -12.92 -4.11
C LEU A 281 -2.69 -12.78 -3.91
N MET A 282 -1.97 -12.41 -4.96
CA MET A 282 -0.55 -12.04 -4.90
C MET A 282 -0.26 -10.85 -5.83
N PRO A 283 0.15 -9.68 -5.30
CA PRO A 283 0.26 -9.36 -3.88
C PRO A 283 -1.06 -9.56 -3.12
N GLY A 284 -0.97 -9.95 -1.84
CA GLY A 284 -2.16 -9.96 -0.99
C GLY A 284 -2.61 -8.55 -0.63
N TRP A 285 -3.63 -8.42 0.20
CA TRP A 285 -4.19 -7.12 0.64
C TRP A 285 -3.22 -6.24 1.47
N VAL A 286 -2.16 -6.84 2.01
CA VAL A 286 -1.03 -6.09 2.59
C VAL A 286 -0.25 -5.37 1.50
N GLY A 287 -0.20 -5.93 0.30
CA GLY A 287 0.60 -5.45 -0.81
C GLY A 287 2.09 -5.74 -0.66
N GLY A 288 2.83 -5.50 -1.75
CA GLY A 288 4.29 -5.44 -1.74
C GLY A 288 4.78 -4.25 -0.92
N ALA A 289 4.34 -3.03 -1.27
CA ALA A 289 4.55 -1.84 -0.43
C ALA A 289 3.35 -1.59 0.50
N ASN A 290 3.60 -0.93 1.62
CA ASN A 290 2.56 -0.49 2.56
C ASN A 290 2.88 0.90 3.14
N TRP A 291 2.29 1.26 4.28
CA TRP A 291 2.35 2.57 4.95
C TRP A 291 3.76 3.14 5.23
N GLY A 292 4.81 2.30 5.19
CA GLY A 292 6.20 2.71 5.41
C GLY A 292 6.76 3.49 4.23
N GLY A 293 6.12 3.38 3.05
CA GLY A 293 6.52 4.07 1.84
C GLY A 293 7.91 3.67 1.37
N ALA A 294 8.57 4.63 0.73
CA ALA A 294 9.92 4.49 0.21
C ALA A 294 10.75 5.71 0.65
N ALA A 295 12.06 5.61 0.51
CA ALA A 295 12.95 6.76 0.68
C ALA A 295 13.57 7.13 -0.67
N VAL A 296 13.76 8.42 -0.93
CA VAL A 296 14.40 8.92 -2.15
C VAL A 296 15.70 9.64 -1.81
N ASP A 297 16.73 9.39 -2.60
CA ASP A 297 17.92 10.22 -2.67
C ASP A 297 17.74 11.30 -3.74
N PRO A 298 17.54 12.57 -3.36
CA PRO A 298 17.34 13.65 -4.33
C PRO A 298 18.63 14.02 -5.08
N GLU A 299 19.82 13.61 -4.62
CA GLU A 299 21.08 13.92 -5.31
C GLU A 299 21.34 12.94 -6.46
N THR A 300 20.88 11.70 -6.34
CA THR A 300 21.14 10.62 -7.30
C THR A 300 19.91 10.16 -8.06
N GLY A 301 18.70 10.50 -7.59
CA GLY A 301 17.44 10.02 -8.18
C GLY A 301 17.14 8.56 -7.86
N VAL A 302 17.73 8.00 -6.79
CA VAL A 302 17.50 6.59 -6.41
C VAL A 302 16.36 6.49 -5.40
N LEU A 303 15.41 5.59 -5.68
CA LEU A 303 14.29 5.24 -4.82
C LEU A 303 14.57 3.91 -4.11
N TYR A 304 14.40 3.84 -2.79
CA TYR A 304 14.61 2.65 -1.97
C TYR A 304 13.26 2.17 -1.43
N VAL A 305 12.80 1.02 -1.91
CA VAL A 305 11.47 0.48 -1.62
C VAL A 305 11.60 -0.80 -0.77
N PRO A 306 11.26 -0.76 0.53
CA PRO A 306 11.01 -1.98 1.28
C PRO A 306 9.72 -2.65 0.81
N SER A 307 9.74 -3.96 0.65
CA SER A 307 8.59 -4.74 0.23
C SER A 307 8.47 -6.09 0.94
N VAL A 308 7.26 -6.67 0.92
CA VAL A 308 6.93 -7.97 1.52
C VAL A 308 6.13 -8.85 0.56
N THR A 309 6.56 -10.10 0.40
CA THR A 309 5.78 -11.15 -0.25
C THR A 309 4.80 -11.74 0.77
N SER A 310 3.56 -11.30 0.71
CA SER A 310 2.50 -11.71 1.65
C SER A 310 1.20 -12.01 0.90
N PRO A 311 1.01 -13.25 0.42
CA PRO A 311 -0.23 -13.63 -0.23
C PRO A 311 -1.38 -13.69 0.78
N SER A 312 -2.62 -13.63 0.29
CA SER A 312 -3.81 -13.70 1.14
C SER A 312 -4.96 -14.41 0.46
N VAL A 313 -5.80 -15.10 1.23
CA VAL A 313 -7.02 -15.69 0.69
C VAL A 313 -8.19 -14.69 0.80
N THR A 314 -8.86 -14.48 -0.33
CA THR A 314 -10.13 -13.76 -0.39
C THR A 314 -11.20 -14.71 -0.95
N ALA A 315 -12.19 -15.01 -0.10
CA ALA A 315 -13.39 -15.74 -0.49
C ALA A 315 -14.61 -14.86 -0.19
N LEU A 316 -15.52 -14.77 -1.16
CA LEU A 316 -16.77 -14.06 -1.03
C LEU A 316 -17.86 -15.00 -0.51
N VAL A 317 -18.71 -14.49 0.37
CA VAL A 317 -19.86 -15.20 0.94
C VAL A 317 -21.08 -14.27 0.96
N PRO A 318 -22.30 -14.79 0.89
CA PRO A 318 -23.48 -13.99 1.23
C PRO A 318 -23.35 -13.43 2.65
N PRO A 319 -23.85 -12.22 2.93
CA PRO A 319 -23.85 -11.70 4.30
C PRO A 319 -24.63 -12.64 5.22
N THR A 320 -24.03 -12.98 6.36
CA THR A 320 -24.64 -13.90 7.34
C THR A 320 -25.77 -13.27 8.14
N ASP A 321 -25.81 -11.94 8.17
CA ASP A 321 -26.83 -11.13 8.82
C ASP A 321 -27.21 -9.95 7.90
N PRO A 322 -28.48 -9.81 7.48
CA PRO A 322 -28.94 -8.66 6.68
C PRO A 322 -28.68 -7.30 7.33
N ASP A 323 -28.56 -7.24 8.65
CA ASP A 323 -28.25 -6.00 9.38
C ASP A 323 -26.73 -5.69 9.40
N SER A 324 -25.90 -6.51 8.75
CA SER A 324 -24.44 -6.34 8.69
C SER A 324 -23.93 -5.81 7.35
N SER A 325 -24.71 -5.96 6.28
CA SER A 325 -24.40 -5.50 4.91
C SER A 325 -25.63 -5.57 4.00
N ASP A 326 -25.73 -4.61 3.08
CA ASP A 326 -26.70 -4.61 1.98
C ASP A 326 -26.12 -5.14 0.66
N PHE A 327 -24.85 -5.60 0.62
CA PHE A 327 -24.27 -6.23 -0.58
C PHE A 327 -24.73 -7.69 -0.75
N ASN A 328 -24.85 -8.14 -2.00
CA ASN A 328 -25.09 -9.56 -2.32
C ASN A 328 -23.99 -10.48 -1.78
N TYR A 329 -22.75 -9.99 -1.79
CA TYR A 329 -21.59 -10.71 -1.28
C TYR A 329 -20.69 -9.78 -0.47
N VAL A 330 -20.09 -10.34 0.57
CA VAL A 330 -19.07 -9.71 1.40
C VAL A 330 -17.83 -10.61 1.44
N ARG A 331 -16.67 -10.04 1.78
CA ARG A 331 -15.51 -10.86 2.12
C ARG A 331 -15.82 -11.70 3.35
N GLY A 332 -15.60 -13.01 3.26
CA GLY A 332 -15.64 -13.91 4.40
C GLY A 332 -14.58 -13.56 5.45
N LEU A 333 -14.45 -14.39 6.49
CA LEU A 333 -13.43 -14.14 7.52
C LEU A 333 -12.03 -14.01 6.86
N PRO A 334 -11.21 -13.02 7.28
CA PRO A 334 -9.83 -12.93 6.80
C PRO A 334 -9.11 -14.26 7.02
N ARG A 335 -8.54 -14.81 5.94
CA ARG A 335 -7.80 -16.08 5.95
C ARG A 335 -6.39 -15.81 5.45
N GLU A 336 -5.43 -16.26 6.23
CA GLU A 336 -4.06 -16.40 5.75
C GLU A 336 -3.95 -17.63 4.86
N VAL A 337 -2.99 -17.61 3.95
CA VAL A 337 -2.70 -18.78 3.14
C VAL A 337 -2.05 -19.83 4.05
N PRO A 338 -2.55 -21.09 4.06
CA PRO A 338 -1.90 -22.16 4.82
C PRO A 338 -0.42 -22.29 4.47
N MET A 339 0.40 -22.62 5.47
CA MET A 339 1.85 -22.68 5.36
C MET A 339 2.34 -24.12 5.41
N PRO A 340 3.07 -24.61 4.39
CA PRO A 340 3.63 -25.96 4.41
C PRO A 340 4.64 -26.13 5.55
N SER A 341 4.35 -27.03 6.49
CA SER A 341 5.19 -27.31 7.67
C SER A 341 5.57 -26.03 8.46
N GLY A 342 4.69 -25.03 8.47
CA GLY A 342 4.92 -23.76 9.16
C GLY A 342 5.80 -22.75 8.40
N LEU A 343 6.22 -23.03 7.15
CA LEU A 343 7.00 -22.12 6.31
C LEU A 343 6.11 -21.37 5.30
N PRO A 344 6.51 -20.17 4.84
CA PRO A 344 5.75 -19.46 3.81
C PRO A 344 5.52 -20.31 2.55
N LEU A 345 4.32 -20.21 1.96
CA LEU A 345 3.91 -20.98 0.78
C LEU A 345 4.83 -20.75 -0.43
N LEU A 346 5.30 -19.52 -0.61
CA LEU A 346 6.05 -19.09 -1.80
C LEU A 346 7.56 -19.15 -1.56
N LYS A 347 8.33 -18.99 -2.63
CA LYS A 347 9.79 -18.85 -2.56
C LYS A 347 10.22 -17.49 -1.95
N PRO A 348 11.38 -17.43 -1.29
CA PRO A 348 11.97 -16.18 -0.78
C PRO A 348 12.48 -15.28 -1.94
N PRO A 349 12.78 -13.98 -1.70
CA PRO A 349 12.76 -13.31 -0.40
C PRO A 349 11.34 -13.09 0.13
N TYR A 350 11.12 -13.18 1.43
CA TYR A 350 9.79 -12.90 2.01
C TYR A 350 9.61 -11.43 2.37
N GLY A 351 10.71 -10.74 2.67
CA GLY A 351 10.77 -9.29 2.73
C GLY A 351 12.11 -8.82 2.20
N ARG A 352 12.12 -7.68 1.53
CA ARG A 352 13.30 -7.19 0.80
C ARG A 352 13.34 -5.68 0.73
N ILE A 353 14.45 -5.18 0.23
CA ILE A 353 14.67 -3.78 -0.13
C ILE A 353 15.13 -3.77 -1.58
N THR A 354 14.49 -2.96 -2.40
CA THR A 354 14.86 -2.77 -3.81
C THR A 354 15.30 -1.32 -4.00
N ALA A 355 16.52 -1.11 -4.50
CA ALA A 355 17.00 0.19 -4.95
C ALA A 355 16.73 0.34 -6.46
N ILE A 356 16.05 1.42 -6.83
CA ILE A 356 15.60 1.69 -8.18
C ILE A 356 16.18 3.02 -8.63
N ASP A 357 16.93 3.02 -9.73
CA ASP A 357 17.37 4.25 -10.38
C ASP A 357 16.19 4.85 -11.14
N MET A 358 15.63 5.97 -10.65
CA MET A 358 14.49 6.62 -11.30
C MET A 358 14.89 7.46 -12.52
N ASN A 359 16.18 7.54 -12.87
CA ASN A 359 16.64 8.11 -14.15
C ASN A 359 16.44 7.11 -15.30
N THR A 360 16.51 5.81 -15.02
CA THR A 360 16.45 4.73 -16.04
C THR A 360 15.28 3.77 -15.84
N GLY A 361 14.76 3.65 -14.62
CA GLY A 361 13.79 2.64 -14.20
C GLY A 361 14.42 1.28 -13.88
N GLU A 362 15.74 1.18 -13.83
CA GLU A 362 16.45 -0.08 -13.55
C GLU A 362 16.57 -0.33 -12.04
N HIS A 363 16.53 -1.61 -11.64
CA HIS A 363 16.90 -2.00 -10.28
C HIS A 363 18.42 -2.04 -10.17
N LEU A 364 18.97 -1.26 -9.24
CA LEU A 364 20.40 -1.25 -8.97
C LEU A 364 20.81 -2.47 -8.14
N TRP A 365 19.98 -2.82 -7.15
CA TRP A 365 20.13 -4.02 -6.34
C TRP A 365 18.81 -4.36 -5.64
N MET A 366 18.69 -5.62 -5.22
CA MET A 366 17.60 -6.12 -4.39
C MET A 366 18.19 -7.03 -3.31
N GLN A 367 17.90 -6.76 -2.04
CA GLN A 367 18.45 -7.51 -0.90
C GLN A 367 17.34 -8.01 0.02
N PRO A 368 17.39 -9.26 0.53
CA PRO A 368 16.50 -9.72 1.58
C PRO A 368 16.67 -8.87 2.85
N ASN A 369 15.57 -8.41 3.46
CA ASN A 369 15.62 -7.64 4.70
C ASN A 369 15.63 -8.58 5.91
N GLY A 370 16.81 -9.05 6.31
CA GLY A 370 16.98 -9.92 7.49
C GLY A 370 16.92 -11.42 7.17
N PRO A 371 17.19 -12.27 8.18
CA PRO A 371 17.44 -13.70 7.99
C PRO A 371 16.21 -14.49 7.52
N GLY A 372 15.00 -14.03 7.83
CA GLY A 372 13.77 -14.78 7.58
C GLY A 372 13.73 -16.09 8.38
N PRO A 373 12.90 -17.07 7.99
CA PRO A 373 12.73 -18.32 8.72
C PRO A 373 13.88 -19.33 8.49
N ARG A 374 15.10 -18.90 8.11
CA ARG A 374 16.21 -19.80 7.77
C ARG A 374 16.68 -20.71 8.92
N THR A 375 16.30 -20.40 10.16
CA THR A 375 16.57 -21.20 11.35
C THR A 375 15.43 -22.18 11.70
N HIS A 376 14.35 -22.21 10.90
CA HIS A 376 13.24 -23.12 11.10
C HIS A 376 13.72 -24.59 11.02
N PRO A 377 13.31 -25.49 11.94
CA PRO A 377 13.85 -26.85 12.02
C PRO A 377 13.84 -27.64 10.70
N THR A 378 12.82 -27.47 9.87
CA THR A 378 12.69 -28.15 8.57
C THR A 378 13.76 -27.77 7.55
N ILE A 379 14.36 -26.58 7.66
CA ILE A 379 15.33 -26.05 6.68
C ILE A 379 16.65 -25.57 7.30
N ALA A 380 16.80 -25.66 8.62
CA ALA A 380 17.98 -25.18 9.34
C ALA A 380 19.28 -25.86 8.87
N GLU A 381 19.22 -27.14 8.51
CA GLU A 381 20.38 -27.92 8.05
C GLU A 381 20.83 -27.56 6.63
N LEU A 382 20.03 -26.79 5.88
CA LEU A 382 20.33 -26.40 4.50
C LEU A 382 21.29 -25.20 4.41
N ASP A 383 21.59 -24.53 5.52
CA ASP A 383 22.44 -23.33 5.61
C ASP A 383 22.13 -22.27 4.52
N LEU A 384 20.83 -22.00 4.33
CA LEU A 384 20.33 -21.07 3.32
C LEU A 384 20.78 -19.63 3.59
N PRO A 385 20.94 -18.75 2.59
CA PRO A 385 21.21 -17.33 2.82
C PRO A 385 20.05 -16.63 3.55
N TRP A 386 20.14 -15.30 3.72
CA TRP A 386 19.00 -14.53 4.21
C TRP A 386 17.78 -14.73 3.31
N LEU A 387 16.67 -15.13 3.92
CA LEU A 387 15.40 -15.37 3.22
C LEU A 387 14.47 -14.16 3.27
N GLY A 388 14.84 -13.12 4.00
CA GLY A 388 14.03 -11.92 4.18
C GLY A 388 13.00 -12.08 5.28
N GLN A 389 12.93 -11.09 6.17
CA GLN A 389 11.93 -11.01 7.21
C GLN A 389 10.67 -10.36 6.66
N ARG A 390 9.52 -11.01 6.82
CA ARG A 390 8.23 -10.41 6.46
C ARG A 390 7.94 -9.31 7.46
N GLY A 391 7.82 -8.07 7.03
CA GLY A 391 7.56 -6.99 7.97
C GLY A 391 7.28 -5.68 7.28
N ARG A 392 6.59 -4.79 7.99
CA ARG A 392 6.33 -3.43 7.52
C ARG A 392 7.46 -2.51 7.95
N ALA A 393 8.59 -2.62 7.24
CA ALA A 393 9.72 -1.73 7.45
C ALA A 393 9.46 -0.36 6.81
N ALA A 394 9.93 0.69 7.46
CA ALA A 394 9.94 2.05 6.94
C ALA A 394 11.39 2.52 6.80
N PRO A 395 11.79 3.04 5.63
CA PRO A 395 13.17 3.43 5.38
C PRO A 395 13.47 4.85 5.88
N LEU A 396 14.62 5.03 6.51
CA LEU A 396 15.24 6.34 6.72
C LEU A 396 16.51 6.41 5.89
N LEU A 397 16.59 7.38 4.99
CA LEU A 397 17.78 7.61 4.18
C LEU A 397 18.55 8.83 4.66
N THR A 398 19.86 8.70 4.71
CA THR A 398 20.82 9.80 4.87
C THR A 398 21.64 9.93 3.60
N LYS A 399 22.51 10.95 3.52
CA LYS A 399 23.40 11.13 2.36
C LYS A 399 24.22 9.87 2.03
N THR A 400 24.57 9.03 3.00
CA THR A 400 25.48 7.89 2.80
C THR A 400 24.92 6.54 3.23
N LEU A 401 23.90 6.51 4.08
CA LEU A 401 23.39 5.28 4.70
C LEU A 401 21.87 5.21 4.59
N LEU A 402 21.39 3.99 4.40
CA LEU A 402 19.98 3.61 4.48
C LEU A 402 19.74 2.86 5.80
N PHE A 403 18.71 3.22 6.55
CA PHE A 403 18.36 2.60 7.82
C PHE A 403 16.98 1.97 7.78
N LEU A 404 16.88 0.69 8.13
CA LEU A 404 15.62 -0.05 8.20
C LEU A 404 15.62 -1.00 9.39
N GLY A 405 14.43 -1.18 9.97
CA GLY A 405 14.14 -2.30 10.87
C GLY A 405 13.49 -3.46 10.13
N GLU A 406 13.24 -4.54 10.87
CA GLU A 406 12.49 -5.71 10.38
C GLU A 406 10.97 -5.57 10.54
N GLY A 407 10.48 -4.44 11.06
CA GLY A 407 9.06 -4.22 11.36
C GLY A 407 8.60 -4.89 12.65
N THR A 408 7.36 -4.62 13.06
CA THR A 408 6.74 -5.21 14.26
C THR A 408 5.79 -6.35 13.90
N GLU A 409 5.73 -7.36 14.77
CA GLU A 409 4.75 -8.47 14.74
C GLU A 409 3.32 -7.97 15.01
N ALA A 410 3.16 -6.87 15.74
CA ALA A 410 1.85 -6.29 16.06
C ALA A 410 1.18 -5.56 14.88
N ALA A 411 1.85 -5.48 13.73
CA ALA A 411 1.27 -4.95 12.50
C ALA A 411 0.27 -5.98 11.95
N LEU A 412 -0.99 -5.86 12.39
CA LEU A 412 -2.14 -6.58 11.84
C LEU A 412 -1.96 -6.78 10.32
N SER A 413 -2.14 -8.03 9.87
CA SER A 413 -2.18 -8.54 8.48
C SER A 413 -0.96 -9.30 7.95
N ILE A 414 0.18 -9.35 8.65
CA ILE A 414 1.32 -10.20 8.25
C ILE A 414 1.56 -11.20 9.38
N LEU A 415 0.85 -12.31 9.42
CA LEU A 415 1.09 -13.39 10.37
C LEU A 415 1.35 -14.69 9.58
N PRO A 416 1.76 -15.77 10.25
CA PRO A 416 2.26 -15.83 11.64
C PRO A 416 3.78 -15.62 11.77
N ILE A 417 4.52 -15.55 10.67
CA ILE A 417 5.97 -15.25 10.67
C ILE A 417 6.14 -13.83 10.13
N ALA A 418 6.25 -12.85 11.02
CA ALA A 418 6.51 -11.46 10.65
C ALA A 418 7.32 -10.73 11.71
N GLY A 419 7.77 -9.53 11.37
CA GLY A 419 8.51 -8.65 12.25
C GLY A 419 9.87 -9.21 12.66
N GLY A 420 10.65 -8.40 13.33
CA GLY A 420 11.94 -8.82 13.85
C GLY A 420 12.56 -7.68 14.63
N LYS A 421 13.53 -8.00 15.47
CA LYS A 421 14.07 -7.05 16.44
C LYS A 421 15.28 -6.29 15.92
N PHE A 422 15.81 -6.64 14.75
CA PHE A 422 16.99 -5.98 14.25
C PHE A 422 16.67 -4.64 13.58
N PHE A 423 17.55 -3.69 13.82
CA PHE A 423 17.63 -2.41 13.13
C PHE A 423 19.02 -2.26 12.52
N ARG A 424 19.07 -1.89 11.24
CA ARG A 424 20.29 -1.98 10.43
C ARG A 424 20.62 -0.68 9.72
N ALA A 425 21.90 -0.44 9.55
CA ALA A 425 22.44 0.54 8.61
C ALA A 425 23.04 -0.20 7.41
N TRP A 426 22.59 0.19 6.23
CA TRP A 426 22.96 -0.38 4.94
C TRP A 426 23.77 0.64 4.16
N GLN A 427 24.80 0.17 3.44
CA GLN A 427 25.43 0.95 2.38
C GLN A 427 24.39 1.11 1.25
N LYS A 428 23.95 2.34 1.00
CA LYS A 428 22.83 2.59 0.07
C LYS A 428 23.17 2.20 -1.36
N GLU A 429 24.44 2.27 -1.78
CA GLU A 429 24.85 1.97 -3.15
C GLU A 429 24.85 0.47 -3.47
N THR A 430 25.06 -0.39 -2.48
CA THR A 430 25.29 -1.84 -2.69
C THR A 430 24.27 -2.72 -1.98
N GLY A 431 23.58 -2.19 -0.97
CA GLY A 431 22.74 -2.98 -0.08
C GLY A 431 23.54 -3.86 0.89
N GLU A 432 24.82 -3.58 1.13
CA GLU A 432 25.60 -4.27 2.18
C GLU A 432 25.21 -3.77 3.57
N VAL A 433 24.98 -4.68 4.52
CA VAL A 433 24.78 -4.32 5.93
C VAL A 433 26.11 -3.92 6.54
N LEU A 434 26.23 -2.66 6.98
CA LEU A 434 27.43 -2.14 7.63
C LEU A 434 27.36 -2.19 9.15
N TRP A 435 26.14 -2.17 9.69
CA TRP A 435 25.91 -2.19 11.13
C TRP A 435 24.51 -2.71 11.45
N GLU A 436 24.38 -3.40 12.57
CA GLU A 436 23.09 -3.82 13.10
C GLU A 436 23.07 -3.78 14.64
N ILE A 437 21.86 -3.63 15.18
CA ILE A 437 21.57 -3.78 16.61
C ILE A 437 20.28 -4.57 16.78
N GLU A 438 20.23 -5.39 17.81
CA GLU A 438 18.98 -5.99 18.30
C GLU A 438 18.28 -5.02 19.27
N LEU A 439 17.04 -4.66 18.96
CA LEU A 439 16.18 -3.83 19.81
C LEU A 439 15.32 -4.70 20.74
N ALA A 440 14.65 -4.09 21.71
CA ALA A 440 13.77 -4.84 22.62
C ALA A 440 12.54 -5.44 21.90
N ALA A 441 12.09 -4.76 20.84
CA ALA A 441 10.93 -5.09 20.04
C ALA A 441 11.14 -4.63 18.59
N GLY A 442 10.29 -5.11 17.68
CA GLY A 442 10.30 -4.68 16.29
C GLY A 442 9.93 -3.21 16.10
N THR A 443 10.39 -2.63 14.99
CA THR A 443 10.14 -1.22 14.67
C THR A 443 8.68 -1.01 14.29
N SER A 444 7.98 -0.15 15.02
CA SER A 444 6.53 0.10 14.87
C SER A 444 6.19 1.40 14.14
N GLY A 445 7.19 2.21 13.80
CA GLY A 445 7.03 3.46 13.04
C GLY A 445 8.28 3.83 12.25
N ALA A 446 8.15 4.84 11.40
CA ALA A 446 9.26 5.32 10.58
C ALA A 446 10.40 5.90 11.45
N PRO A 447 11.66 5.48 11.22
CA PRO A 447 12.80 6.11 11.87
C PRO A 447 12.97 7.55 11.39
N MET A 448 13.42 8.43 12.28
CA MET A 448 13.74 9.82 11.99
C MET A 448 15.17 10.16 12.41
N THR A 449 15.73 11.23 11.85
CA THR A 449 17.04 11.75 12.29
C THR A 449 16.99 13.26 12.53
N TYR A 450 17.80 13.75 13.47
CA TYR A 450 17.95 15.18 13.75
C TYR A 450 19.32 15.50 14.35
N MET A 451 19.69 16.78 14.33
CA MET A 451 20.88 17.31 14.99
C MET A 451 20.52 17.97 16.32
N ALA A 452 21.24 17.64 17.39
CA ALA A 452 21.16 18.35 18.66
C ALA A 452 22.55 18.47 19.29
N ASN A 453 22.92 19.68 19.74
CA ASN A 453 24.20 19.97 20.37
C ASN A 453 25.42 19.46 19.57
N GLY A 454 25.38 19.62 18.25
CA GLY A 454 26.46 19.18 17.35
C GLY A 454 26.57 17.67 17.15
N ARG A 455 25.55 16.89 17.53
CA ARG A 455 25.52 15.43 17.34
C ARG A 455 24.25 15.02 16.59
N GLN A 456 24.39 14.08 15.67
CA GLN A 456 23.26 13.48 14.96
C GLN A 456 22.66 12.33 15.78
N PHE A 457 21.34 12.28 15.84
CA PHE A 457 20.57 11.22 16.47
C PHE A 457 19.66 10.57 15.44
N ILE A 458 19.46 9.26 15.59
CA ILE A 458 18.42 8.49 14.95
C ILE A 458 17.44 8.07 16.04
N VAL A 459 16.15 8.31 15.81
CA VAL A 459 15.09 7.88 16.73
C VAL A 459 14.15 6.96 16.00
N VAL A 460 13.84 5.82 16.63
CA VAL A 460 12.92 4.83 16.09
C VAL A 460 11.91 4.41 17.15
N ALA A 461 10.65 4.32 16.75
CA ALA A 461 9.61 3.75 17.60
C ALA A 461 9.67 2.23 17.54
N ILE A 462 9.65 1.59 18.70
CA ILE A 462 9.54 0.12 18.83
C ILE A 462 8.35 -0.24 19.70
N GLY A 463 7.83 -1.45 19.51
CA GLY A 463 6.79 -2.03 20.35
C GLY A 463 6.13 -3.23 19.68
N ASP A 464 5.65 -4.16 20.50
CA ASP A 464 4.94 -5.37 20.09
C ASP A 464 3.93 -5.77 21.20
N GLU A 465 3.38 -6.99 21.15
CA GLU A 465 2.39 -7.45 22.14
C GLU A 465 2.98 -7.60 23.55
N GLU A 466 4.28 -7.88 23.67
CA GLU A 466 4.96 -8.11 24.95
C GLU A 466 5.72 -6.88 25.46
N THR A 467 6.10 -5.98 24.55
CA THR A 467 6.94 -4.81 24.82
C THR A 467 6.15 -3.52 24.61
N PRO A 468 5.94 -2.71 25.66
CA PRO A 468 5.27 -1.42 25.54
C PRO A 468 5.96 -0.50 24.52
N SER A 469 5.15 0.30 23.82
CA SER A 469 5.68 1.25 22.83
C SER A 469 6.63 2.26 23.46
N GLN A 470 7.81 2.43 22.86
CA GLN A 470 8.82 3.37 23.32
C GLN A 470 9.66 3.92 22.16
N LEU A 471 10.32 5.06 22.38
CA LEU A 471 11.28 5.64 21.44
C LEU A 471 12.69 5.24 21.84
N VAL A 472 13.45 4.67 20.91
CA VAL A 472 14.88 4.39 21.07
C VAL A 472 15.67 5.47 20.32
N ALA A 473 16.55 6.17 21.03
CA ALA A 473 17.44 7.18 20.45
C ALA A 473 18.88 6.64 20.35
N LEU A 474 19.37 6.51 19.12
CA LEU A 474 20.73 6.12 18.79
C LEU A 474 21.52 7.37 18.41
N ALA A 475 22.68 7.56 19.01
CA ALA A 475 23.47 8.76 18.79
C ALA A 475 24.71 8.41 17.95
N LEU A 476 24.81 8.96 16.74
CA LEU A 476 25.91 8.65 15.82
C LEU A 476 27.24 9.16 16.39
N GLY A 477 28.34 8.49 16.03
CA GLY A 477 29.71 8.86 16.44
C GLY A 477 30.05 10.29 16.05
N ARG A 478 30.97 10.92 16.79
CA ARG A 478 31.47 12.28 16.49
C ARG A 478 32.54 12.25 15.41
#